data_AF-A0A239HMG3-F1
#
_entry.id   AF-A0A239HMG3-F1
#
_cell.length_a   1.000
_cell.length_b   1.000
_cell.length_c   1.000
_cell.angle_alpha   90.00
_cell.angle_beta   90.00
_cell.angle_gamma   90.00
#
_symmetry.space_group_name_H-M   'P 1'
#
loop_
_entity.id
_entity.type
_entity.pdbx_description
1 polymer ?
#
loop_
_entity_poly.entity_id
_entity_poly.type
_entity_poly.pdbx_seq_one_letter_code
_entity_poly.pdbx_strand_id
1 'polypeptide(L)'
;MSQQINLYNPIFLKPKKLFSALAMAQALLAIGAGMAALGGYSLYRSSQIQKEAGIVESRARKLQEQLIKVAESSKPIAADKNLEADAAGMQALLEAKSRILDFIKNGRPEDSHSHTEYLTALSRSALPDVWLTHFALRSLGRDIEIQGRAMRPELVASYVKALSRDEVFNGKSFGNMAIRNSVQNAAADAVPGGKPPTPAHFIEFVLNTSEAAQAGTGANGEVTR
;
A
#
# COMPACT_ATOMS: atom_id res chain seq x y z
N MET A 1 -11.88 -130.82 -63.96
CA MET A 1 -12.07 -130.14 -62.66
C MET A 1 -11.79 -128.67 -62.87
N SER A 2 -12.79 -127.80 -62.65
CA SER A 2 -12.73 -126.37 -63.00
C SER A 2 -12.01 -125.60 -61.89
N GLN A 3 -10.85 -125.04 -62.21
CA GLN A 3 -10.07 -124.23 -61.28
C GLN A 3 -10.53 -122.77 -61.43
N GLN A 4 -11.47 -122.35 -60.58
CA GLN A 4 -11.88 -120.97 -60.49
C GLN A 4 -10.76 -120.16 -59.82
N ILE A 5 -10.05 -119.37 -60.63
CA ILE A 5 -9.08 -118.39 -60.14
C ILE A 5 -9.89 -117.19 -59.64
N ASN A 6 -9.78 -116.91 -58.34
CA ASN A 6 -10.39 -115.73 -57.73
C ASN A 6 -9.51 -114.50 -58.06
N LEU A 7 -9.82 -113.82 -59.17
CA LEU A 7 -9.12 -112.60 -59.60
C LEU A 7 -9.49 -111.35 -58.78
N TYR A 8 -10.42 -111.45 -57.84
CA TYR A 8 -10.75 -110.36 -56.92
C TYR A 8 -9.90 -110.43 -55.66
N ASN A 9 -8.58 -110.35 -55.82
CA ASN A 9 -7.68 -110.15 -54.70
C ASN A 9 -7.57 -108.63 -54.43
N PRO A 10 -8.08 -108.11 -53.30
CA PRO A 10 -8.02 -106.68 -52.97
C PRO A 10 -6.59 -106.14 -52.83
N ILE A 11 -5.57 -107.01 -52.90
CA ILE A 11 -4.16 -106.64 -53.02
C ILE A 11 -3.84 -105.78 -54.26
N PHE A 12 -4.67 -105.82 -55.32
CA PHE A 12 -4.49 -104.96 -56.50
C PHE A 12 -5.17 -103.58 -56.41
N LEU A 13 -5.91 -103.29 -55.34
CA LEU A 13 -6.43 -101.95 -55.10
C LEU A 13 -5.28 -101.09 -54.56
N LYS A 14 -4.78 -100.14 -55.37
CA LYS A 14 -3.78 -99.15 -54.94
C LYS A 14 -4.26 -98.51 -53.63
N PRO A 15 -3.63 -98.79 -52.47
CA PRO A 15 -4.06 -98.19 -51.23
C PRO A 15 -3.89 -96.68 -51.40
N LYS A 16 -4.98 -95.92 -51.25
CA LYS A 16 -4.91 -94.46 -51.20
C LYS A 16 -3.98 -94.13 -50.04
N LYS A 17 -2.74 -93.73 -50.35
CA LYS A 17 -1.78 -93.22 -49.37
C LYS A 17 -2.29 -91.88 -48.86
N LEU A 18 -3.25 -91.95 -47.96
CA LEU A 18 -3.70 -90.81 -47.14
C LEU A 18 -2.56 -90.37 -46.20
N PHE A 19 -1.54 -91.22 -46.01
CA PHE A 19 -0.21 -90.90 -45.50
C PHE A 19 0.82 -90.82 -46.64
N SER A 20 0.65 -89.85 -47.53
CA SER A 20 1.67 -89.50 -48.50
C SER A 20 2.78 -88.74 -47.79
N ALA A 21 4.06 -89.06 -48.01
CA ALA A 21 5.20 -88.33 -47.46
C ALA A 21 5.09 -86.80 -47.69
N LEU A 22 4.39 -86.42 -48.76
CA LEU A 22 4.03 -85.04 -49.08
C LEU A 22 3.13 -84.38 -48.02
N ALA A 23 2.13 -85.09 -47.50
CA ALA A 23 1.24 -84.58 -46.45
C ALA A 23 1.97 -84.41 -45.11
N MET A 24 2.89 -85.34 -44.78
CA MET A 24 3.78 -85.19 -43.62
C MET A 24 4.73 -84.00 -43.77
N ALA A 25 5.31 -83.81 -44.97
CA ALA A 25 6.17 -82.66 -45.25
C ALA A 25 5.39 -81.33 -45.18
N GLN A 26 4.16 -81.28 -45.68
CA GLN A 26 3.27 -80.12 -45.56
C GLN A 26 2.89 -79.83 -44.11
N ALA A 27 2.59 -80.86 -43.31
CA ALA A 27 2.31 -80.71 -41.88
C ALA A 27 3.54 -80.16 -41.13
N LEU A 28 4.74 -80.70 -41.40
CA LEU A 28 5.99 -80.19 -40.83
C LEU A 28 6.26 -78.73 -41.23
N LEU A 29 6.03 -78.37 -42.50
CA LEU A 29 6.16 -76.99 -42.97
C LEU A 29 5.16 -76.06 -42.28
N ALA A 30 3.92 -76.49 -42.11
CA ALA A 30 2.89 -75.71 -41.41
C ALA A 30 3.25 -75.50 -39.94
N ILE A 31 3.76 -76.52 -39.26
CA ILE A 31 4.22 -76.42 -37.87
C ILE A 31 5.44 -75.50 -37.78
N GLY A 32 6.42 -75.65 -38.68
CA GLY A 32 7.61 -74.81 -38.73
C GLY A 32 7.29 -73.35 -39.02
N ALA A 33 6.38 -73.09 -39.95
CA ALA A 33 5.87 -71.75 -40.24
C ALA A 33 5.10 -71.17 -39.04
N GLY A 34 4.30 -71.98 -38.34
CA GLY A 34 3.62 -71.59 -37.11
C GLY A 34 4.60 -71.19 -36.00
N MET A 35 5.64 -71.99 -35.78
CA MET A 35 6.72 -71.67 -34.82
C MET A 35 7.48 -70.41 -35.23
N ALA A 36 7.82 -70.25 -36.51
CA ALA A 36 8.51 -69.06 -37.00
C ALA A 36 7.64 -67.80 -36.85
N ALA A 37 6.34 -67.88 -37.14
CA ALA A 37 5.40 -66.79 -36.95
C ALA A 37 5.25 -66.41 -35.48
N LEU A 38 5.12 -67.39 -34.58
CA LEU A 38 5.06 -67.15 -33.12
C LEU A 38 6.37 -66.56 -32.58
N GLY A 39 7.52 -67.08 -33.03
CA GLY A 39 8.83 -66.56 -32.67
C GLY A 39 9.04 -65.12 -33.13
N GLY A 40 8.72 -64.82 -34.39
CA GLY A 40 8.78 -63.47 -34.94
C GLY A 40 7.84 -62.50 -34.23
N TYR A 41 6.61 -62.93 -33.92
CA TYR A 41 5.65 -62.12 -33.15
C TYR A 41 6.14 -61.85 -31.72
N SER A 42 6.73 -62.84 -31.05
CA SER A 42 7.29 -62.68 -29.71
C SER A 42 8.46 -61.69 -29.68
N LEU A 43 9.38 -61.79 -30.65
CA LEU A 43 10.50 -60.85 -30.79
C LEU A 43 10.01 -59.43 -31.07
N TYR A 44 9.02 -59.27 -31.96
CA TYR A 44 8.42 -57.98 -32.24
C TYR A 44 7.77 -57.38 -31.00
N ARG A 45 6.96 -58.16 -30.27
CA ARG A 45 6.29 -57.73 -29.04
C ARG A 45 7.29 -57.34 -27.95
N SER A 46 8.35 -58.13 -27.76
CA SER A 46 9.41 -57.83 -26.79
C SER A 46 10.12 -56.51 -27.14
N SER A 47 10.41 -56.27 -28.42
CA SER A 47 11.04 -55.03 -28.87
C SER A 47 10.17 -53.79 -28.61
N GLN A 48 8.84 -53.91 -28.73
CA GLN A 48 7.91 -52.82 -28.46
C GLN A 48 7.85 -52.50 -26.95
N ILE A 49 7.79 -53.52 -26.10
CA ILE A 49 7.81 -53.35 -24.63
C ILE A 49 9.12 -52.69 -24.17
N GLN A 50 10.26 -53.06 -24.76
CA GLN A 50 11.54 -52.42 -24.42
C GLN A 50 11.59 -50.94 -24.83
N LYS A 51 11.00 -50.57 -25.97
CA LYS A 51 10.90 -49.16 -26.37
C LYS A 51 10.03 -48.36 -25.41
N GLU A 52 8.89 -48.90 -24.99
CA GLU A 52 8.01 -48.26 -24.02
C GLU A 52 8.72 -48.06 -22.67
N ALA A 53 9.42 -49.09 -22.17
CA ALA A 53 10.22 -49.00 -20.95
C ALA A 53 11.31 -47.92 -21.05
N GLY A 54 12.03 -47.84 -22.17
CA GLY A 54 13.05 -46.82 -22.40
C GLY A 54 12.48 -45.40 -22.43
N ILE A 55 11.29 -45.21 -22.99
CA ILE A 55 10.59 -43.91 -22.98
C ILE A 55 10.23 -43.51 -21.55
N VAL A 56 9.65 -44.42 -20.76
CA VAL A 56 9.27 -44.15 -19.36
C VAL A 56 10.50 -43.82 -18.52
N GLU A 57 11.58 -44.58 -18.67
CA GLU A 57 12.82 -44.34 -17.94
C GLU A 57 13.44 -42.98 -18.29
N SER A 58 13.45 -42.61 -19.58
CA SER A 58 13.95 -41.29 -20.01
C SER A 58 13.12 -40.14 -19.44
N ARG A 59 11.79 -40.32 -19.31
CA ARG A 59 10.91 -39.33 -18.68
C ARG A 59 11.19 -39.22 -17.19
N ALA A 60 11.36 -40.34 -16.51
CA ALA A 60 11.70 -40.37 -15.08
C ALA A 60 13.03 -39.65 -14.81
N ARG A 61 14.08 -39.92 -15.60
CA ARG A 61 15.38 -39.23 -15.50
C ARG A 61 15.25 -37.71 -15.71
N LYS A 62 14.52 -37.28 -16.75
CA LYS A 62 14.27 -35.85 -16.99
C LYS A 62 13.54 -35.18 -15.83
N LEU A 63 12.54 -35.85 -15.27
CA LEU A 63 11.79 -35.33 -14.12
C LEU A 63 12.70 -35.23 -12.89
N GLN A 64 13.56 -36.21 -12.65
CA GLN A 64 14.53 -36.20 -11.56
C GLN A 64 15.55 -35.07 -11.73
N GLU A 65 16.08 -34.86 -12.93
CA GLU A 65 16.97 -33.73 -13.23
C GLU A 65 16.28 -32.38 -13.03
N GLN A 66 15.02 -32.26 -13.42
CA GLN A 66 14.22 -31.05 -13.16
C GLN A 66 14.01 -30.84 -11.66
N LEU A 67 13.71 -31.89 -10.90
CA LEU A 67 13.58 -31.81 -9.45
C LEU A 67 14.91 -31.41 -8.78
N ILE A 68 16.05 -31.93 -9.25
CA ILE A 68 17.37 -31.52 -8.74
C ILE A 68 17.64 -30.05 -9.07
N LYS A 69 17.39 -29.61 -10.31
CA LYS A 69 17.55 -28.19 -10.70
C LYS A 69 16.64 -27.28 -9.88
N VAL A 70 15.40 -27.68 -9.67
CA VAL A 70 14.46 -26.93 -8.83
C VAL A 70 14.90 -26.97 -7.37
N ALA A 71 15.43 -28.07 -6.86
CA ALA A 71 15.93 -28.15 -5.48
C ALA A 71 17.24 -27.35 -5.27
N GLU A 72 18.10 -27.25 -6.28
CA GLU A 72 19.29 -26.41 -6.28
C GLU A 72 18.93 -24.92 -6.38
N SER A 73 17.98 -24.56 -7.25
CA SER A 73 17.48 -23.18 -7.37
C SER A 73 16.58 -22.77 -6.19
N SER A 74 15.93 -23.75 -5.56
CA SER A 74 15.06 -23.60 -4.39
C SER A 74 15.74 -24.15 -3.15
N LYS A 75 17.08 -24.07 -3.08
CA LYS A 75 17.78 -24.10 -1.80
C LYS A 75 17.02 -23.07 -0.96
N PRO A 76 16.35 -23.48 0.14
CA PRO A 76 15.53 -22.55 0.89
C PRO A 76 16.45 -21.38 1.19
N ILE A 77 16.12 -20.21 0.63
CA ILE A 77 16.68 -18.94 1.07
C ILE A 77 16.39 -18.99 2.56
N ALA A 78 17.39 -19.41 3.33
CA ALA A 78 17.21 -19.85 4.69
C ALA A 78 16.84 -18.58 5.42
N ALA A 79 15.51 -18.35 5.56
CA ALA A 79 14.87 -17.08 5.88
C ALA A 79 15.92 -16.09 6.32
N ASP A 80 16.46 -15.31 5.36
CA ASP A 80 17.71 -14.59 5.54
C ASP A 80 17.56 -13.83 6.86
N LYS A 81 18.21 -14.31 7.92
CA LYS A 81 17.96 -13.77 9.28
C LYS A 81 18.21 -12.27 9.32
N ASN A 82 19.05 -11.81 8.39
CA ASN A 82 19.31 -10.41 8.10
C ASN A 82 18.07 -9.69 7.54
N LEU A 83 17.31 -10.31 6.63
CA LEU A 83 16.08 -9.75 6.08
C LEU A 83 14.95 -9.66 7.12
N GLU A 84 14.84 -10.66 8.01
CA GLU A 84 13.91 -10.59 9.16
C GLU A 84 14.32 -9.51 10.16
N ALA A 85 15.62 -9.39 10.46
CA ALA A 85 16.16 -8.34 11.32
C ALA A 85 15.96 -6.94 10.72
N ASP A 86 16.18 -6.79 9.41
CA ASP A 86 15.97 -5.54 8.69
C ASP A 86 14.49 -5.14 8.68
N ALA A 87 13.60 -6.11 8.44
CA ALA A 87 12.16 -5.87 8.48
C ALA A 87 11.69 -5.42 9.88
N ALA A 88 12.18 -6.08 10.94
CA ALA A 88 11.89 -5.71 12.32
C ALA A 88 12.43 -4.31 12.67
N GLY A 89 13.65 -3.98 12.22
CA GLY A 89 14.24 -2.65 12.40
C GLY A 89 13.44 -1.54 11.68
N MET A 90 13.00 -1.79 10.45
CA MET A 90 12.17 -0.85 9.70
C MET A 90 10.78 -0.65 10.32
N GLN A 91 10.17 -1.72 10.85
CA GLN A 91 8.89 -1.64 11.55
C GLN A 91 9.01 -0.81 12.84
N ALA A 92 10.03 -1.05 13.66
CA ALA A 92 10.27 -0.27 14.87
C ALA A 92 10.47 1.23 14.57
N LEU A 93 11.18 1.54 13.48
CA LEU A 93 11.39 2.91 13.03
C LEU A 93 10.10 3.58 12.54
N LEU A 94 9.23 2.83 11.85
CA LEU A 94 7.91 3.30 11.45
C LEU A 94 7.04 3.61 12.67
N GLU A 95 6.99 2.72 13.67
CA GLU A 95 6.23 2.94 14.90
C GLU A 95 6.75 4.11 15.75
N ALA A 96 8.06 4.35 15.75
CA ALA A 96 8.62 5.51 16.42
C ALA A 96 8.18 6.82 15.74
N LYS A 97 8.24 6.85 14.40
CA LYS A 97 7.83 8.02 13.62
C LYS A 97 6.33 8.28 13.69
N SER A 98 5.49 7.25 13.67
CA SER A 98 4.05 7.40 13.80
C SER A 98 3.67 7.97 15.16
N ARG A 99 4.26 7.47 16.25
CA ARG A 99 4.04 8.02 17.60
C ARG A 99 4.40 9.49 17.73
N ILE A 100 5.51 9.91 17.11
CA ILE A 100 5.89 11.34 17.08
C ILE A 100 4.84 12.15 16.31
N LEU A 101 4.39 11.65 15.16
CA LEU A 101 3.39 12.34 14.36
C LEU A 101 2.04 12.44 15.09
N ASP A 102 1.62 11.38 15.77
CA ASP A 102 0.40 11.35 16.56
C ASP A 102 0.50 12.27 17.77
N PHE A 103 1.66 12.37 18.42
CA PHE A 103 1.89 13.34 19.48
C PHE A 103 1.79 14.79 18.95
N ILE A 104 2.33 15.08 17.77
CA ILE A 104 2.22 16.41 17.15
C ILE A 104 0.77 16.73 16.76
N LYS A 105 0.03 15.73 16.25
CA LYS A 105 -1.38 15.89 15.85
C LYS A 105 -2.32 16.01 17.05
N ASN A 106 -2.12 15.21 18.09
CA ASN A 106 -2.99 15.15 19.26
C ASN A 106 -2.57 16.16 20.35
N GLY A 107 -1.34 16.67 20.30
CA GLY A 107 -0.91 17.84 21.07
C GLY A 107 -1.51 19.15 20.56
N ARG A 108 -2.26 19.10 19.46
CA ARG A 108 -3.06 20.19 18.92
C ARG A 108 -4.46 20.10 19.54
N PRO A 109 -4.91 21.06 20.37
CA PRO A 109 -6.24 21.00 20.97
C PRO A 109 -7.30 20.98 19.85
N GLU A 110 -8.37 20.21 20.03
CA GLU A 110 -9.43 20.02 19.01
C GLU A 110 -10.03 21.35 18.53
N ASP A 111 -9.97 22.40 19.35
CA ASP A 111 -10.45 23.76 19.05
C ASP A 111 -9.40 24.68 18.39
N SER A 112 -8.22 24.18 18.02
CA SER A 112 -7.21 25.04 17.38
C SER A 112 -7.47 25.18 15.88
N HIS A 113 -8.00 26.34 15.51
CA HIS A 113 -8.13 26.81 14.14
C HIS A 113 -6.77 26.85 13.41
N SER A 114 -6.79 26.63 12.09
CA SER A 114 -5.57 26.75 11.28
C SER A 114 -5.06 28.20 11.27
N HIS A 115 -3.74 28.40 11.20
CA HIS A 115 -3.15 29.75 11.06
C HIS A 115 -3.73 30.53 9.87
N THR A 116 -4.09 29.81 8.80
CA THR A 116 -4.73 30.36 7.60
C THR A 116 -6.12 30.94 7.91
N GLU A 117 -6.87 30.34 8.83
CA GLU A 117 -8.20 30.83 9.22
C GLU A 117 -8.10 32.16 9.98
N TYR A 118 -7.13 32.30 10.90
CA TYR A 118 -6.85 33.57 11.59
C TYR A 118 -6.48 34.70 10.62
N LEU A 119 -5.58 34.42 9.66
CA LEU A 119 -5.19 35.40 8.65
C LEU A 119 -6.35 35.77 7.73
N THR A 120 -7.20 34.81 7.39
CA THR A 120 -8.41 35.05 6.58
C THR A 120 -9.41 35.93 7.32
N ALA A 121 -9.65 35.67 8.60
CA ALA A 121 -10.53 36.50 9.43
C ALA A 121 -9.99 37.94 9.55
N LEU A 122 -8.68 38.11 9.79
CA LEU A 122 -8.05 39.44 9.80
C LEU A 122 -8.22 40.18 8.47
N SER A 123 -8.13 39.47 7.34
CA SER A 123 -8.33 40.08 6.02
C SER A 123 -9.77 40.56 5.80
N ARG A 124 -10.77 39.87 6.36
CA ARG A 124 -12.19 40.24 6.27
C ARG A 124 -12.55 41.41 7.17
N SER A 125 -11.89 41.50 8.31
CA SER A 125 -12.09 42.56 9.31
C SER A 125 -11.26 43.84 9.04
N ALA A 126 -10.65 43.98 7.86
CA ALA A 126 -9.88 45.16 7.49
C ALA A 126 -10.78 46.42 7.40
N LEU A 127 -10.43 47.46 8.15
CA LEU A 127 -11.12 48.76 8.17
C LEU A 127 -10.24 49.85 7.55
N PRO A 128 -10.82 50.80 6.79
CA PRO A 128 -10.09 51.96 6.29
C PRO A 128 -9.52 52.78 7.47
N ASP A 129 -8.35 53.40 7.26
CA ASP A 129 -7.61 54.20 8.25
C ASP A 129 -7.03 53.42 9.45
N VAL A 130 -7.05 52.07 9.41
CA VAL A 130 -6.42 51.18 10.38
C VAL A 130 -5.46 50.24 9.64
N TRP A 131 -4.22 50.11 10.12
CA TRP A 131 -3.26 49.17 9.56
C TRP A 131 -2.55 48.38 10.65
N LEU A 132 -2.29 47.11 10.37
CA LEU A 132 -1.57 46.22 11.28
C LEU A 132 -0.07 46.29 11.00
N THR A 133 0.74 46.33 12.06
CA THR A 133 2.21 46.31 12.00
C THR A 133 2.77 45.00 12.50
N HIS A 134 2.08 44.34 13.44
CA HIS A 134 2.52 43.09 14.02
C HIS A 134 1.33 42.17 14.33
N PHE A 135 1.51 40.89 14.06
CA PHE A 135 0.60 39.83 14.45
C PHE A 135 1.41 38.65 14.97
N ALA A 136 1.10 38.18 16.17
CA ALA A 136 1.70 36.99 16.74
C ALA A 136 0.63 36.06 17.32
N LEU A 137 0.76 34.78 16.98
CA LEU A 137 -0.05 33.70 17.52
C LEU A 137 0.84 32.85 18.41
N ARG A 138 0.47 32.70 19.69
CA ARG A 138 1.21 31.89 20.66
C ARG A 138 0.30 30.81 21.24
N SER A 139 0.92 29.80 21.85
CA SER A 139 0.22 28.79 22.64
C SER A 139 -0.94 28.10 21.90
N LEU A 140 -0.70 27.72 20.63
CA LEU A 140 -1.67 27.04 19.74
C LEU A 140 -2.96 27.84 19.51
N GLY A 141 -2.85 29.17 19.44
CA GLY A 141 -3.98 30.06 19.18
C GLY A 141 -4.73 30.52 20.43
N ARG A 142 -4.21 30.22 21.62
CA ARG A 142 -4.78 30.72 22.88
C ARG A 142 -4.44 32.19 23.14
N ASP A 143 -3.22 32.59 22.83
CA ASP A 143 -2.74 33.96 23.02
C ASP A 143 -2.51 34.60 21.66
N ILE A 144 -3.22 35.70 21.40
CA ILE A 144 -3.16 36.47 20.17
C ILE A 144 -2.72 37.88 20.52
N GLU A 145 -1.66 38.34 19.88
CA GLU A 145 -1.14 39.69 19.99
C GLU A 145 -1.28 40.39 18.62
N ILE A 146 -1.99 41.51 18.62
CA ILE A 146 -2.24 42.32 17.42
C ILE A 146 -1.77 43.74 17.71
N GLN A 147 -0.85 44.24 16.90
CA GLN A 147 -0.39 45.61 16.96
C GLN A 147 -0.66 46.30 15.64
N GLY A 148 -1.06 47.56 15.73
CA GLY A 148 -1.35 48.37 14.56
C GLY A 148 -1.36 49.84 14.88
N ARG A 149 -1.67 50.63 13.86
CA ARG A 149 -1.86 52.07 14.01
C ARG A 149 -3.20 52.48 13.38
N ALA A 150 -3.80 53.51 13.96
CA ALA A 150 -5.06 54.08 13.49
C ALA A 150 -4.95 55.61 13.43
N MET A 151 -5.65 56.23 12.47
CA MET A 151 -5.74 57.69 12.37
C MET A 151 -6.61 58.32 13.46
N ARG A 152 -7.54 57.53 14.04
CA ARG A 152 -8.52 57.99 15.02
C ARG A 152 -8.68 56.96 16.14
N PRO A 153 -8.77 57.38 17.41
CA PRO A 153 -8.89 56.45 18.53
C PRO A 153 -10.22 55.68 18.51
N GLU A 154 -11.29 56.27 17.98
CA GLU A 154 -12.62 55.64 17.90
C GLU A 154 -12.65 54.46 16.93
N LEU A 155 -11.76 54.46 15.93
CA LEU A 155 -11.63 53.38 14.96
C LEU A 155 -11.05 52.12 15.59
N VAL A 156 -10.24 52.24 16.65
CA VAL A 156 -9.68 51.07 17.36
C VAL A 156 -10.80 50.27 18.01
N ALA A 157 -11.75 50.93 18.68
CA ALA A 157 -12.90 50.26 19.29
C ALA A 157 -13.81 49.59 18.24
N SER A 158 -13.97 50.24 17.09
CA SER A 158 -14.74 49.69 15.96
C SER A 158 -14.05 48.49 15.31
N TYR A 159 -12.71 48.51 15.23
CA TYR A 159 -11.88 47.41 14.75
C TYR A 159 -11.96 46.19 15.66
N VAL A 160 -11.84 46.38 16.98
CA VAL A 160 -12.01 45.27 17.94
C VAL A 160 -13.40 44.65 17.84
N LYS A 161 -14.45 45.46 17.70
CA LYS A 161 -15.82 44.96 17.54
C LYS A 161 -16.01 44.18 16.23
N ALA A 162 -15.37 44.58 15.15
CA ALA A 162 -15.38 43.85 13.89
C ALA A 162 -14.68 42.50 14.05
N LEU A 163 -13.50 42.49 14.67
CA LEU A 163 -12.71 41.28 14.91
C LEU A 163 -13.43 40.28 15.83
N SER A 164 -14.11 40.75 16.88
CA SER A 164 -14.89 39.91 17.79
C SER A 164 -16.17 39.32 17.18
N ARG A 165 -16.55 39.67 15.94
CA ARG A 165 -17.70 39.04 15.25
C ARG A 165 -17.32 37.78 14.48
N ASP A 166 -16.04 37.63 14.12
CA ASP A 166 -15.56 36.46 13.39
C ASP A 166 -15.51 35.23 14.33
N GLU A 167 -15.97 34.08 13.83
CA GLU A 167 -16.05 32.83 14.61
C GLU A 167 -14.69 32.39 15.17
N VAL A 168 -13.61 32.69 14.44
CA VAL A 168 -12.23 32.34 14.82
C VAL A 168 -11.74 33.09 16.08
N PHE A 169 -12.40 34.21 16.41
CA PHE A 169 -12.11 35.02 17.61
C PHE A 169 -13.22 34.95 18.67
N ASN A 170 -14.32 34.21 18.43
CA ASN A 170 -15.37 34.01 19.41
C ASN A 170 -14.84 33.25 20.64
N GLY A 171 -15.19 33.72 21.84
CA GLY A 171 -14.70 33.19 23.12
C GLY A 171 -13.33 33.73 23.57
N LYS A 172 -12.63 34.51 22.74
CA LYS A 172 -11.38 35.19 23.12
C LYS A 172 -11.66 36.68 23.37
N SER A 173 -11.56 37.12 24.63
CA SER A 173 -11.69 38.54 24.96
C SER A 173 -10.37 39.28 24.80
N PHE A 174 -10.37 40.39 24.08
CA PHE A 174 -9.24 41.33 24.02
C PHE A 174 -9.20 42.15 25.33
N GLY A 175 -8.70 41.52 26.41
CA GLY A 175 -8.75 42.07 27.77
C GLY A 175 -7.74 43.19 28.04
N ASN A 176 -6.62 43.22 27.31
CA ASN A 176 -5.56 44.22 27.50
C ASN A 176 -5.36 45.04 26.22
N MET A 177 -5.79 46.30 26.27
CA MET A 177 -5.59 47.29 25.21
C MET A 177 -4.68 48.41 25.70
N ALA A 178 -3.58 48.65 24.99
CA ALA A 178 -2.73 49.81 25.22
C ALA A 178 -2.80 50.75 24.01
N ILE A 179 -3.13 52.01 24.24
CA ILE A 179 -3.20 53.06 23.22
C ILE A 179 -2.10 54.07 23.50
N ARG A 180 -1.22 54.33 22.53
CA ARG A 180 -0.18 55.36 22.60
C ARG A 180 -0.39 56.37 21.48
N ASN A 181 -0.50 57.65 21.85
CA ASN A 181 -0.51 58.72 20.86
C ASN A 181 0.93 58.99 20.42
N SER A 182 1.21 58.75 19.15
CA SER A 182 2.53 58.96 18.56
C SER A 182 2.42 60.02 17.47
N VAL A 183 3.04 61.16 17.70
CA VAL A 183 3.28 62.14 16.64
C VAL A 183 4.57 61.70 15.97
N GLN A 184 4.49 61.11 14.77
CA GLN A 184 5.69 60.87 13.98
C GLN A 184 6.22 62.24 13.56
N ASN A 185 7.33 62.63 14.18
CA ASN A 185 8.12 63.73 13.68
C ASN A 185 8.60 63.34 12.28
N ALA A 186 8.02 63.96 11.27
CA ALA A 186 8.32 63.82 9.85
C ALA A 186 9.79 64.12 9.46
N ALA A 187 10.65 64.41 10.44
CA ALA A 187 12.07 64.68 10.26
C ALA A 187 12.94 63.41 10.17
N ALA A 188 12.44 62.23 10.58
CA ALA A 188 13.24 61.00 10.60
C ALA A 188 13.36 60.31 9.22
N ASP A 189 12.44 60.58 8.29
CA ASP A 189 12.38 59.95 6.95
C ASP A 189 12.60 60.96 5.79
N ALA A 190 13.19 62.12 6.08
CA ALA A 190 13.42 63.14 5.08
C ALA A 190 14.52 62.72 4.08
N VAL A 191 14.12 62.36 2.86
CA VAL A 191 15.02 62.28 1.70
C VAL A 191 15.60 63.68 1.44
N PRO A 192 16.93 63.84 1.23
CA PRO A 192 17.52 65.15 0.97
C PRO A 192 16.91 65.75 -0.31
N GLY A 193 16.14 66.84 -0.18
CA GLY A 193 15.55 67.59 -1.30
C GLY A 193 14.05 67.43 -1.54
N GLY A 194 13.32 66.67 -0.70
CA GLY A 194 11.85 66.55 -0.77
C GLY A 194 11.13 67.51 0.19
N LYS A 195 9.94 67.99 -0.20
CA LYS A 195 9.04 68.83 0.64
C LYS A 195 8.83 68.15 2.01
N PRO A 196 8.90 68.88 3.14
CA PRO A 196 8.78 68.28 4.47
C PRO A 196 7.46 67.50 4.58
N PRO A 197 7.48 66.24 5.03
CA PRO A 197 6.26 65.47 5.19
C PRO A 197 5.39 66.16 6.26
N THR A 198 4.09 66.27 6.00
CA THR A 198 3.13 66.73 7.00
C THR A 198 3.15 65.76 8.18
N PRO A 199 3.22 66.21 9.44
CA PRO A 199 3.18 65.32 10.59
C PRO A 199 1.84 64.56 10.57
N ALA A 200 1.90 63.26 10.30
CA ALA A 200 0.74 62.40 10.39
C ALA A 200 0.53 62.03 11.86
N HIS A 201 -0.60 62.48 12.43
CA HIS A 201 -1.03 62.04 13.74
C HIS A 201 -1.57 60.62 13.62
N PHE A 202 -0.91 59.65 14.24
CA PHE A 202 -1.45 58.31 14.36
C PHE A 202 -1.35 57.82 15.80
N ILE A 203 -2.13 56.80 16.07
CA ILE A 203 -2.23 56.19 17.38
C ILE A 203 -1.79 54.76 17.22
N GLU A 204 -0.78 54.36 17.99
CA GLU A 204 -0.36 52.98 18.10
C GLU A 204 -1.26 52.25 19.09
N PHE A 205 -1.75 51.08 18.70
CA PHE A 205 -2.52 50.22 19.58
C PHE A 205 -1.90 48.83 19.67
N VAL A 206 -1.96 48.24 20.86
CA VAL A 206 -1.61 46.85 21.13
C VAL A 206 -2.81 46.18 21.78
N LEU A 207 -3.24 45.06 21.19
CA LEU A 207 -4.34 44.23 21.65
C LEU A 207 -3.78 42.85 22.02
N ASN A 208 -4.05 42.40 23.24
CA ASN A 208 -3.77 41.04 23.67
C ASN A 208 -5.07 40.34 24.03
N THR A 209 -5.25 39.12 23.55
CA THR A 209 -6.32 38.25 24.03
C THR A 209 -5.90 37.58 25.32
N SER A 210 -6.76 37.62 26.32
CA SER A 210 -6.71 36.70 27.46
C SER A 210 -7.94 35.82 27.37
N GLU A 211 -7.79 34.52 27.65
CA GLU A 211 -8.93 33.65 27.85
C GLU A 211 -9.85 34.30 28.87
N ALA A 212 -11.12 34.53 28.49
CA ALA A 212 -12.11 35.05 29.40
C ALA A 212 -12.31 33.97 30.48
N ALA A 213 -11.61 34.11 31.61
CA ALA A 213 -11.80 33.28 32.77
C ALA A 213 -13.30 33.26 33.06
N GLN A 214 -13.91 32.09 32.89
CA GLN A 214 -15.33 31.87 33.10
C GLN A 214 -15.73 32.52 34.41
N ALA A 215 -16.65 33.48 34.33
CA ALA A 215 -17.23 34.12 35.48
C ALA A 215 -17.83 33.05 36.40
N GLY A 216 -17.16 32.82 37.53
CA GLY A 216 -17.67 32.01 38.60
C GLY A 216 -18.93 32.68 39.17
N THR A 217 -20.08 32.07 38.89
CA THR A 217 -21.27 32.21 39.74
C THR A 217 -21.49 30.88 40.44
N GLY A 218 -20.55 30.54 41.31
CA GLY A 218 -20.73 29.53 42.36
C GLY A 218 -20.85 30.25 43.69
N ALA A 219 -22.06 30.70 44.04
CA ALA A 219 -22.43 31.07 45.41
C ALA A 219 -23.93 31.41 45.47
N ASN A 220 -24.78 30.41 45.68
CA ASN A 220 -25.81 30.58 46.69
C ASN A 220 -26.03 29.24 47.39
N GLY A 221 -25.69 29.23 48.67
CA GLY A 221 -25.80 28.04 49.51
C GLY A 221 -27.26 27.72 49.78
N GLU A 222 -27.60 26.44 49.71
CA GLU A 222 -28.72 25.90 50.46
C GLU A 222 -28.19 24.95 51.52
N VAL A 223 -28.24 25.49 52.73
CA VAL A 223 -28.44 24.79 53.99
C VAL A 223 -29.56 23.78 53.82
N THR A 224 -29.34 22.51 54.14
CA THR A 224 -30.35 21.77 54.88
C THR A 224 -29.75 20.58 55.61
N ARG A 225 -30.37 20.38 56.76
CA ARG A 225 -30.00 19.61 57.94
C ARG A 225 -30.34 18.14 57.80
#